data_AF-V5ICP1-F1
#
_entry.id   AF-V5ICP1-F1
#
_cell.length_a   1.000
_cell.length_b   1.000
_cell.length_c   1.000
_cell.angle_alpha   90.00
_cell.angle_beta   90.00
_cell.angle_gamma   90.00
#
_symmetry.space_group_name_H-M   'P 1'
#
loop_
_entity.id
_entity.type
_entity.pdbx_description
1 polymer ?
#
loop_
_entity_poly.entity_id
_entity_poly.type
_entity_poly.pdbx_seq_one_letter_code
_entity_poly.pdbx_strand_id
1 'polypeptide(L)'
;MARQLSTVCCVIIGAIILLPEAHSRVHQTTYDAQRELAIPKRFYLQYRSYPDDYAVPEAAKCVSLLVVSNVYGQRNAILYYKQTLKGPLKNKQVKIRTHKAPGSHSAVDNMMTITDDSTGSQLYDQTLQYTDYGTCRVLVEQFFFKQTM
;
A
#
# COMPACT_ATOMS: atom_id res chain seq x y z
N MET A 1 -52.72 24.57 7.41
CA MET A 1 -51.84 23.38 7.37
C MET A 1 -50.40 23.74 6.98
N ALA A 2 -49.82 24.81 7.53
CA ALA A 2 -48.45 25.26 7.20
C ALA A 2 -47.46 25.15 8.39
N ARG A 3 -47.97 25.02 9.62
CA ARG A 3 -47.14 24.93 10.83
C ARG A 3 -46.54 23.56 11.11
N GLN A 4 -47.11 22.47 10.58
CA GLN A 4 -46.57 21.11 10.78
C GLN A 4 -45.42 20.78 9.82
N LEU A 5 -45.35 21.42 8.65
CA LEU A 5 -44.26 21.22 7.68
C LEU A 5 -42.96 21.91 8.13
N SER A 6 -43.06 23.05 8.82
CA SER A 6 -41.88 23.80 9.29
C SER A 6 -41.12 23.08 10.40
N THR A 7 -41.81 22.39 11.31
CA THR A 7 -41.18 21.65 12.41
C THR A 7 -40.43 20.41 11.92
N VAL A 8 -40.90 19.75 10.86
CA VAL A 8 -40.26 18.56 10.30
C VAL A 8 -38.94 18.92 9.61
N CYS A 9 -38.86 20.04 8.89
CA CYS A 9 -37.63 20.47 8.24
C CYS A 9 -36.50 20.83 9.24
N CYS A 10 -36.84 21.45 10.38
CA CYS A 10 -35.84 21.83 11.38
C CYS A 10 -35.21 20.62 12.10
N VAL A 11 -35.97 19.52 12.28
CA VAL A 11 -35.45 18.29 12.90
C VAL A 11 -34.46 17.57 11.97
N ILE A 12 -34.72 17.57 10.66
CA ILE A 12 -33.83 16.96 9.67
C ILE A 12 -32.51 17.75 9.57
N ILE A 13 -32.57 19.08 9.55
CA ILE A 13 -31.37 19.94 9.50
C ILE A 13 -30.57 19.82 10.81
N GLY A 14 -31.24 19.77 11.97
CA GLY A 14 -30.60 19.56 13.26
C GLY A 14 -29.87 18.22 13.33
N ALA A 15 -30.45 17.14 12.80
CA ALA A 15 -29.80 15.83 12.75
C ALA A 15 -28.57 15.81 11.83
N ILE A 16 -28.57 16.55 10.72
CA ILE A 16 -27.43 16.63 9.80
C ILE A 16 -26.27 17.45 10.41
N ILE A 17 -26.57 18.48 11.22
CA ILE A 17 -25.55 19.35 11.84
C ILE A 17 -25.03 18.76 13.17
N LEU A 18 -25.84 17.99 13.90
CA LEU A 18 -25.50 17.42 15.21
C LEU A 18 -24.97 15.98 15.15
N LEU A 19 -25.04 15.31 14.00
CA LEU A 19 -24.22 14.13 13.79
C LEU A 19 -22.78 14.65 13.74
N PRO A 20 -21.92 14.36 14.75
CA PRO A 20 -20.50 14.59 14.56
C PRO A 20 -20.18 13.85 13.28
N GLU A 21 -19.65 14.56 12.28
CA GLU A 21 -19.07 13.91 11.13
C GLU A 21 -18.26 12.74 11.69
N ALA A 22 -18.67 11.53 11.34
CA ALA A 22 -17.92 10.34 11.63
C ALA A 22 -16.67 10.39 10.75
N HIS A 23 -15.86 11.42 10.95
CA HIS A 23 -14.47 11.44 10.57
C HIS A 23 -13.93 10.16 11.18
N SER A 24 -13.67 9.19 10.30
CA SER A 24 -12.86 8.02 10.62
C SER A 24 -11.61 8.56 11.30
N ARG A 25 -11.56 8.47 12.63
CA ARG A 25 -10.33 8.77 13.36
C ARG A 25 -9.33 7.81 12.75
N VAL A 26 -8.28 8.34 12.12
CA VAL A 26 -7.19 7.52 11.59
C VAL A 26 -6.57 6.82 12.78
N HIS A 27 -7.06 5.61 13.07
CA HIS A 27 -6.45 4.76 14.06
C HIS A 27 -5.15 4.31 13.39
N GLN A 28 -4.04 4.94 13.79
CA GLN A 28 -2.69 4.54 13.39
C GLN A 28 -2.40 3.17 14.00
N THR A 29 -3.00 2.14 13.39
CA THR A 29 -2.64 0.75 13.65
C THR A 29 -1.34 0.53 12.91
N THR A 30 -0.32 0.09 13.63
CA THR A 30 0.92 -0.34 12.98
C THR A 30 0.77 -1.81 12.58
N TYR A 31 0.90 -2.08 11.30
CA TYR A 31 0.80 -3.43 10.74
C TYR A 31 2.18 -4.07 10.60
N ASP A 32 2.25 -5.37 10.85
CA ASP A 32 3.47 -6.18 10.80
C ASP A 32 3.74 -6.65 9.36
N ALA A 33 4.75 -6.06 8.74
CA ALA A 33 5.20 -6.38 7.39
C ALA A 33 5.79 -7.80 7.28
N GLN A 34 6.40 -8.35 8.34
CA GLN A 34 6.92 -9.72 8.32
C GLN A 34 5.77 -10.73 8.26
N ARG A 35 4.70 -10.47 9.02
CA ARG A 35 3.47 -11.28 8.98
C ARG A 35 2.80 -11.18 7.62
N GLU A 36 2.67 -9.99 7.08
CA GLU A 36 2.09 -9.76 5.75
C GLU A 36 2.83 -10.54 4.65
N LEU A 37 4.17 -10.52 4.66
CA LEU A 37 4.98 -11.24 3.67
C LEU A 37 5.05 -12.77 3.89
N ALA A 38 4.52 -13.28 5.01
CA ALA A 38 4.43 -14.72 5.25
C ALA A 38 3.24 -15.37 4.52
N ILE A 39 2.33 -14.57 3.95
CA ILE A 39 1.15 -15.06 3.24
C ILE A 39 1.58 -15.64 1.88
N PRO A 40 1.37 -16.94 1.62
CA PRO A 40 1.81 -17.58 0.38
C PRO A 40 0.83 -17.32 -0.77
N LYS A 41 0.63 -16.05 -1.10
CA LYS A 41 -0.33 -15.60 -2.12
C LYS A 41 0.30 -14.58 -3.05
N ARG A 42 -0.11 -14.64 -4.33
CA ARG A 42 0.19 -13.57 -5.29
C ARG A 42 -0.74 -12.40 -5.04
N PHE A 43 -0.18 -11.23 -4.81
CA PHE A 43 -0.92 -9.98 -4.70
C PHE A 43 -0.87 -9.23 -6.04
N TYR A 44 -2.02 -8.72 -6.46
CA TYR A 44 -2.17 -7.95 -7.70
C TYR A 44 -2.37 -6.48 -7.36
N LEU A 45 -1.66 -5.60 -8.06
CA LEU A 45 -1.85 -4.16 -7.94
C LEU A 45 -3.15 -3.78 -8.64
N GLN A 46 -4.20 -3.50 -7.87
CA GLN A 46 -5.50 -3.08 -8.40
C GLN A 46 -5.54 -1.58 -8.68
N TYR A 47 -4.98 -0.79 -7.76
CA TYR A 47 -4.99 0.66 -7.82
C TYR A 47 -3.62 1.21 -7.42
N ARG A 48 -3.23 2.33 -8.03
CA ARG A 48 -2.07 3.14 -7.63
C ARG A 48 -2.40 4.62 -7.83
N SER A 49 -1.79 5.49 -7.03
CA SER A 49 -2.01 6.94 -7.08
C SER A 49 -1.20 7.65 -8.16
N TYR A 50 -0.17 7.01 -8.72
CA TYR A 50 0.68 7.56 -9.76
C TYR A 50 0.51 6.81 -11.09
N PRO A 51 0.52 7.52 -12.23
CA PRO A 51 0.25 6.93 -13.53
C PRO A 51 1.39 6.05 -14.03
N ASP A 52 2.63 6.34 -13.66
CA ASP A 52 3.85 5.66 -14.12
C ASP A 52 4.67 5.16 -12.91
N ASP A 53 5.37 4.05 -13.12
CA ASP A 53 6.24 3.47 -12.10
C ASP A 53 7.66 4.03 -12.25
N TYR A 54 8.17 4.67 -11.21
CA TYR A 54 9.46 5.35 -11.26
C TYR A 54 10.66 4.39 -11.28
N ALA A 55 10.51 3.20 -10.68
CA ALA A 55 11.61 2.26 -10.48
C ALA A 55 11.64 1.18 -11.57
N VAL A 56 10.47 0.80 -12.06
CA VAL A 56 10.29 -0.16 -13.16
C VAL A 56 9.37 0.49 -14.20
N PRO A 57 9.88 1.36 -15.10
CA PRO A 57 9.05 2.13 -16.05
C PRO A 57 8.13 1.29 -16.94
N GLU A 58 8.50 0.04 -17.18
CA GLU A 58 7.69 -0.91 -17.96
C GLU A 58 6.56 -1.57 -17.16
N ALA A 59 6.48 -1.37 -15.85
CA ALA A 59 5.47 -1.95 -14.96
C ALA A 59 4.14 -1.16 -14.99
N ALA A 60 3.56 -1.04 -16.18
CA ALA A 60 2.37 -0.22 -16.40
C ALA A 60 1.04 -0.99 -16.17
N LYS A 61 1.01 -2.28 -16.48
CA LYS A 61 -0.20 -3.13 -16.49
C LYS A 61 0.06 -4.49 -15.86
N CYS A 62 -1.00 -5.10 -15.31
CA CYS A 62 -0.99 -6.46 -14.75
C CYS A 62 0.13 -6.69 -13.72
N VAL A 63 0.43 -5.67 -12.92
CA VAL A 63 1.49 -5.74 -11.92
C VAL A 63 1.07 -6.67 -10.79
N SER A 64 1.92 -7.63 -10.45
CA SER A 64 1.69 -8.54 -9.33
C SER A 64 2.99 -8.99 -8.69
N LEU A 65 2.94 -9.30 -7.40
CA LEU A 65 4.08 -9.74 -6.61
C LEU A 65 3.78 -11.11 -6.01
N LEU A 66 4.71 -12.05 -6.19
CA LEU A 66 4.64 -13.37 -5.59
C LEU A 66 5.86 -13.58 -4.70
N VAL A 67 5.65 -13.74 -3.40
CA VAL A 67 6.70 -14.16 -2.47
C VAL A 67 6.94 -15.66 -2.65
N VAL A 68 8.20 -16.04 -2.86
CA VAL A 68 8.60 -17.42 -3.19
C VAL A 68 9.23 -18.13 -1.99
N SER A 69 10.10 -17.43 -1.26
CA SER A 69 10.82 -18.03 -0.14
C SER A 69 11.28 -17.01 0.88
N ASN A 70 11.61 -17.49 2.07
CA ASN A 70 12.23 -16.73 3.14
C ASN A 70 13.63 -17.28 3.38
N VAL A 71 14.65 -16.43 3.26
CA VAL A 71 16.05 -16.78 3.49
C VAL A 71 16.63 -15.73 4.43
N TYR A 72 16.95 -16.14 5.66
CA TYR A 72 17.57 -15.29 6.68
C TYR A 72 16.88 -13.93 6.94
N GLY A 73 15.54 -13.93 7.01
CA GLY A 73 14.76 -12.72 7.30
C GLY A 73 14.51 -11.82 6.08
N GLN A 74 15.05 -12.19 4.92
CA GLN A 74 14.77 -11.58 3.62
C GLN A 74 13.85 -12.48 2.80
N ARG A 75 12.89 -11.89 2.11
CA ARG A 75 11.95 -12.62 1.25
C ARG A 75 12.37 -12.51 -0.21
N ASN A 76 12.56 -13.64 -0.87
CA ASN A 76 12.71 -13.66 -2.32
C ASN A 76 11.32 -13.62 -2.93
N ALA A 77 11.14 -12.76 -3.93
CA ALA A 77 9.87 -12.59 -4.62
C ALA A 77 10.09 -12.37 -6.11
N ILE A 78 9.02 -12.54 -6.88
CA ILE A 78 9.00 -12.26 -8.32
C ILE A 78 7.95 -11.19 -8.57
N LEU A 79 8.39 -10.08 -9.16
CA LEU A 79 7.53 -9.01 -9.66
C LEU A 79 7.19 -9.34 -11.12
N TYR A 80 5.91 -9.49 -11.42
CA TYR A 80 5.39 -9.70 -12.78
C TYR A 80 4.69 -8.46 -13.27
N TYR A 81 4.87 -8.11 -14.54
CA TYR A 81 4.27 -6.90 -15.12
C TYR A 81 4.20 -6.94 -16.65
N LYS A 82 3.44 -6.02 -17.22
CA LYS A 82 3.36 -5.75 -18.66
C LYS A 82 3.47 -4.25 -18.93
N GLN A 83 4.16 -3.89 -20.00
CA GLN A 83 4.20 -2.49 -20.47
C GLN A 83 2.90 -2.04 -21.13
N THR A 84 2.21 -2.95 -21.83
CA THR A 84 0.92 -2.70 -22.46
C THR A 84 -0.02 -3.88 -22.22
N LEU A 85 -1.34 -3.68 -22.35
CA LEU A 85 -2.33 -4.74 -22.10
C LEU A 85 -2.11 -5.99 -22.98
N LYS A 86 -1.75 -5.78 -24.26
CA LYS A 86 -1.46 -6.85 -25.24
C LYS A 86 0.00 -7.29 -25.24
N GLY A 87 0.86 -6.63 -24.47
CA GLY A 87 2.29 -6.93 -24.42
C GLY A 87 2.61 -8.26 -23.72
N PRO A 88 3.85 -8.75 -23.91
CA PRO A 88 4.32 -9.94 -23.22
C PRO A 88 4.40 -9.70 -21.71
N LEU A 89 4.18 -10.76 -20.92
CA LEU A 89 4.42 -10.74 -19.48
C LEU A 89 5.93 -10.75 -19.23
N LYS A 90 6.43 -9.72 -18.55
CA LYS A 90 7.80 -9.63 -18.07
C LYS A 90 7.83 -9.97 -16.58
N ASN A 91 9.00 -10.38 -16.09
CA ASN A 91 9.22 -10.61 -14.68
C ASN A 91 10.60 -10.11 -14.24
N LYS A 92 10.73 -9.82 -12.95
CA LYS A 92 11.96 -9.42 -12.29
C LYS A 92 12.05 -10.11 -10.93
N GLN A 93 13.19 -10.72 -10.66
CA GLN A 93 13.49 -11.27 -9.34
C GLN A 93 13.84 -10.13 -8.40
N VAL A 94 13.21 -10.11 -7.23
CA VAL A 94 13.38 -9.07 -6.23
C VAL A 94 13.54 -9.66 -4.84
N LYS A 95 14.22 -8.92 -3.97
CA LYS A 95 14.40 -9.24 -2.56
C LYS A 95 13.67 -8.20 -1.73
N ILE A 96 12.91 -8.66 -0.76
CA ILE A 96 12.14 -7.82 0.15
C ILE A 96 12.71 -7.96 1.55
N ARG A 97 13.09 -6.85 2.14
CA ARG A 97 13.51 -6.75 3.54
C ARG A 97 12.52 -5.87 4.28
N THR A 98 12.08 -6.32 5.46
CA THR A 98 11.26 -5.48 6.32
C THR A 98 12.13 -4.69 7.29
N HIS A 99 11.62 -3.56 7.73
CA HIS A 99 12.21 -2.76 8.80
C HIS A 99 11.16 -1.85 9.43
N LYS A 100 11.54 -1.17 10.50
CA LYS A 100 10.76 -0.09 11.10
C LYS A 100 10.90 1.18 10.27
N ALA A 101 9.82 1.92 10.12
CA ALA A 101 9.90 3.24 9.51
C ALA A 101 10.87 4.16 10.26
N PRO A 102 11.63 5.03 9.56
CA PRO A 102 12.51 5.99 10.21
C PRO A 102 11.75 6.83 11.25
N GLY A 103 12.29 6.91 12.47
CA GLY A 103 11.65 7.64 13.57
C GLY A 103 10.42 6.95 14.18
N SER A 104 10.07 5.73 13.76
CA SER A 104 8.97 4.98 14.35
C SER A 104 9.34 4.33 15.69
N HIS A 105 8.44 4.45 16.67
CA HIS A 105 8.49 3.70 17.93
C HIS A 105 7.76 2.35 17.85
N SER A 106 7.46 1.86 16.65
CA SER A 106 6.78 0.57 16.48
C SER A 106 7.55 -0.58 17.12
N ALA A 107 6.82 -1.50 17.74
CA ALA A 107 7.37 -2.78 18.19
C ALA A 107 7.67 -3.73 17.02
N VAL A 108 6.96 -3.59 15.89
CA VAL A 108 7.03 -4.44 14.71
C VAL A 108 7.61 -3.70 13.50
N ASP A 109 8.13 -4.45 12.53
CA ASP A 109 8.49 -3.90 11.23
C ASP A 109 7.22 -3.55 10.45
N ASN A 110 7.14 -2.33 9.94
CA ASN A 110 5.97 -1.82 9.22
C ASN A 110 6.29 -1.27 7.83
N MET A 111 7.55 -1.38 7.40
CA MET A 111 8.01 -1.01 6.08
C MET A 111 8.65 -2.19 5.35
N MET A 112 8.68 -2.10 4.02
CA MET A 112 9.23 -3.08 3.10
C MET A 112 10.12 -2.36 2.09
N THR A 113 11.43 -2.64 2.16
CA THR A 113 12.37 -2.27 1.10
C THR A 113 12.40 -3.39 0.07
N ILE A 114 12.14 -3.06 -1.20
CA ILE A 114 12.24 -3.98 -2.32
C ILE A 114 13.48 -3.63 -3.13
N THR A 115 14.32 -4.62 -3.39
CA THR A 115 15.58 -4.49 -4.15
C THR A 115 15.56 -5.43 -5.34
N ASP A 116 16.16 -5.00 -6.45
CA ASP A 116 16.43 -5.85 -7.60
C ASP A 116 17.50 -6.89 -7.22
N ASP A 117 17.22 -8.17 -7.46
CA ASP A 117 18.13 -9.25 -7.08
C ASP A 117 19.42 -9.25 -7.91
N SER A 118 19.34 -8.81 -9.17
CA SER A 118 20.45 -8.84 -10.12
C SER A 118 21.39 -7.65 -9.98
N THR A 119 20.86 -6.46 -9.73
CA THR A 119 21.65 -5.22 -9.65
C THR A 119 21.89 -4.76 -8.21
N GLY A 120 21.11 -5.26 -7.25
CA GLY A 120 21.10 -4.76 -5.87
C GLY A 120 20.47 -3.38 -5.71
N SER A 121 19.93 -2.78 -6.78
CA SER A 121 19.31 -1.46 -6.71
C SER A 121 18.02 -1.50 -5.90
N GLN A 122 17.85 -0.58 -4.96
CA GLN A 122 16.57 -0.36 -4.30
C GLN A 122 15.54 0.13 -5.33
N LEU A 123 14.43 -0.59 -5.44
CA LEU A 123 13.32 -0.26 -6.32
C LEU A 123 12.23 0.49 -5.58
N TYR A 124 11.89 0.04 -4.37
CA TYR A 124 10.79 0.61 -3.60
C TYR A 124 11.12 0.64 -2.12
N ASP A 125 10.57 1.61 -1.41
CA ASP A 125 10.54 1.64 0.05
C ASP A 125 9.13 1.99 0.52
N GLN A 126 8.42 0.98 1.02
CA GLN A 126 6.96 1.03 1.13
C GLN A 126 6.50 0.78 2.55
N THR A 127 5.73 1.72 3.09
CA THR A 127 5.03 1.56 4.36
C THR A 127 3.76 0.75 4.18
N LEU A 128 3.58 -0.28 5.02
CA LEU A 128 2.34 -1.03 5.13
C LEU A 128 1.30 -0.22 5.90
N GLN A 129 0.48 0.52 5.16
CA GLN A 129 -0.53 1.42 5.72
C GLN A 129 -1.77 0.67 6.20
N TYR A 130 -2.10 -0.44 5.54
CA TYR A 130 -3.22 -1.31 5.91
C TYR A 130 -2.99 -2.73 5.39
N THR A 131 -3.45 -3.72 6.15
CA THR A 131 -3.67 -5.09 5.66
C THR A 131 -4.72 -5.79 6.49
N ASP A 132 -5.44 -6.73 5.87
CA ASP A 132 -6.28 -7.71 6.55
C ASP A 132 -5.53 -9.03 6.83
N TYR A 133 -4.25 -9.10 6.48
CA TYR A 133 -3.40 -10.29 6.49
C TYR A 133 -3.96 -11.47 5.68
N GLY A 134 -4.62 -11.20 4.55
CA GLY A 134 -5.05 -12.30 3.67
C GLY A 134 -5.44 -11.91 2.25
N THR A 135 -6.25 -10.87 2.08
CA THR A 135 -6.86 -10.55 0.78
C THR A 135 -6.37 -9.24 0.19
N CYS A 136 -6.08 -8.23 1.00
CA CYS A 136 -5.71 -6.92 0.51
C CYS A 136 -4.75 -6.19 1.44
N ARG A 137 -3.98 -5.29 0.83
CA ARG A 137 -3.05 -4.40 1.53
C ARG A 137 -2.97 -3.06 0.82
N VAL A 138 -2.66 -2.03 1.60
CA VAL A 138 -2.38 -0.70 1.11
C VAL A 138 -0.94 -0.37 1.45
N LEU A 139 -0.17 -0.03 0.43
CA LEU A 139 1.23 0.33 0.53
C LEU A 139 1.40 1.80 0.16
N VAL A 140 2.23 2.51 0.91
CA VAL A 140 2.57 3.91 0.65
C VAL A 140 4.05 3.99 0.36
N GLU A 141 4.39 4.39 -0.87
CA GLU A 141 5.77 4.60 -1.30
C GLU A 141 6.36 5.84 -0.62
N GLN A 142 7.57 5.70 -0.08
CA GLN A 142 8.37 6.82 0.40
C GLN A 142 9.24 7.35 -0.73
N PHE A 143 8.81 8.47 -1.31
CA PHE A 143 9.65 9.21 -2.23
C PHE A 143 10.61 10.09 -1.41
N PHE A 144 11.88 9.72 -1.38
CA PHE A 144 12.91 10.68 -1.00
C PHE A 144 12.99 11.71 -2.11
N PHE A 145 12.28 12.84 -1.96
CA PHE A 145 12.68 14.04 -2.67
C PHE A 145 14.11 14.33 -2.24
N LYS A 146 15.08 14.06 -3.12
CA LYS A 146 16.36 14.76 -3.03
C LYS A 146 15.98 16.24 -3.11
N GLN A 147 15.93 16.92 -1.97
CA GLN A 147 16.11 18.37 -1.96
C GLN A 147 17.52 18.58 -2.52
N THR A 148 17.59 18.83 -3.82
CA THR A 148 18.71 19.56 -4.39
C THR A 148 18.75 20.90 -3.65
N MET A 149 19.72 21.04 -2.74
CA MET A 149 20.22 22.33 -2.27
C MET A 149 20.71 23.15 -3.45
#